data_AF-A0A971P4D6-F1
#
_entry.id   AF-A0A971P4D6-F1
#
_cell.length_a   1.000
_cell.length_b   1.000
_cell.length_c   1.000
_cell.angle_alpha   90.00
_cell.angle_beta   90.00
_cell.angle_gamma   90.00
#
_symmetry.space_group_name_H-M   'P 1'
#
loop_
_entity.id
_entity.type
_entity.pdbx_description
1 polymer ?
#
loop_
_entity_poly.entity_id
_entity_poly.type
_entity_poly.pdbx_seq_one_letter_code
_entity_poly.pdbx_strand_id
1 'polypeptide(L)'
;MIPYIDSHYRTLADQPNRAMAGLSMGGMQTRTITLANLDKFSHIGIFSGGTISMDDVNNTEGFKDKVKLVFVSYGSREIGGSRGGRGGFGGNPSESVEALKQAGINSVFYVSENTAHEWQTWRRSLHQFAPLLFTNN
;
A
#
# COMPACT_ATOMS: atom_id res chain seq x y z
N MET A 1 -7.58 -15.57 11.09
CA MET A 1 -7.14 -16.01 9.75
C MET A 1 -5.63 -16.23 9.69
N ILE A 2 -4.78 -15.24 10.00
CA ILE A 2 -3.30 -15.39 9.92
C ILE A 2 -2.77 -16.64 10.66
N PRO A 3 -3.12 -16.91 11.94
CA PRO A 3 -2.61 -18.10 12.64
C PRO A 3 -3.02 -19.42 12.00
N TYR A 4 -4.17 -19.44 11.31
CA TYR A 4 -4.62 -20.63 10.59
C TYR A 4 -3.73 -20.88 9.37
N ILE A 5 -3.47 -19.86 8.56
CA ILE A 5 -2.58 -19.99 7.39
C ILE A 5 -1.18 -20.41 7.82
N ASP A 6 -0.61 -19.77 8.84
CA ASP A 6 0.75 -20.07 9.30
C ASP A 6 0.91 -21.46 9.95
N SER A 7 -0.18 -22.05 10.45
CA SER A 7 -0.18 -23.43 11.00
C SER A 7 -0.49 -24.52 9.97
N HIS A 8 -1.13 -24.18 8.85
CA HIS A 8 -1.57 -25.15 7.84
C HIS A 8 -0.71 -25.14 6.58
N TYR A 9 0.15 -24.14 6.39
CA TYR A 9 1.07 -24.02 5.27
C TYR A 9 2.47 -23.67 5.76
N ARG A 10 3.49 -24.00 4.96
CA ARG A 10 4.90 -23.67 5.25
C ARG A 10 5.18 -22.20 4.92
N THR A 11 4.77 -21.29 5.80
CA THR A 11 5.02 -19.86 5.66
C THR A 11 6.25 -19.42 6.46
N LEU A 12 6.82 -18.28 6.07
CA LEU A 12 7.64 -17.47 6.97
C LEU A 12 6.68 -16.54 7.72
N ALA A 13 6.43 -16.83 8.99
CA ALA A 13 5.35 -16.20 9.77
C ALA A 13 5.76 -14.87 10.44
N ASP A 14 6.97 -14.40 10.21
CA ASP A 14 7.48 -13.14 10.75
C ASP A 14 7.06 -11.92 9.91
N GLN A 15 7.10 -10.75 10.54
CA GLN A 15 6.63 -9.49 9.95
C GLN A 15 7.36 -9.08 8.66
N PRO A 16 8.69 -9.24 8.53
CA PRO A 16 9.41 -8.94 7.29
C PRO A 16 8.93 -9.74 6.08
N ASN A 17 8.34 -10.93 6.29
CA ASN A 17 7.87 -11.83 5.23
C ASN A 17 6.34 -11.76 5.04
N ARG A 18 5.69 -10.71 5.54
CA ARG A 18 4.24 -10.53 5.40
C ARG A 18 3.89 -9.17 4.79
N ALA A 19 3.04 -9.24 3.76
CA ALA A 19 2.48 -8.11 3.04
C ALA A 19 0.96 -8.12 3.14
N MET A 20 0.34 -6.94 3.06
CA MET A 20 -1.10 -6.81 2.83
C MET A 20 -1.34 -5.82 1.69
N ALA A 21 -2.21 -6.20 0.76
CA ALA A 21 -2.64 -5.33 -0.31
C ALA A 21 -4.14 -5.44 -0.56
N GLY A 22 -4.73 -4.37 -1.07
CA GLY A 22 -6.14 -4.34 -1.41
C GLY A 22 -6.49 -3.25 -2.39
N LEU A 23 -7.59 -3.49 -3.11
CA LEU A 23 -8.10 -2.58 -4.13
C LEU A 23 -9.34 -1.83 -3.67
N SER A 24 -9.51 -0.56 -4.06
CA SER A 24 -10.67 0.26 -3.75
C SER A 24 -10.97 0.28 -2.24
N MET A 25 -12.15 -0.18 -1.81
CA MET A 25 -12.48 -0.38 -0.39
C MET A 25 -11.49 -1.31 0.33
N GLY A 26 -11.01 -2.36 -0.33
CA GLY A 26 -9.96 -3.21 0.21
C GLY A 26 -8.64 -2.46 0.42
N GLY A 27 -8.34 -1.43 -0.38
CA GLY A 27 -7.19 -0.56 -0.17
C GLY A 27 -7.34 0.31 1.08
N MET A 28 -8.54 0.86 1.29
CA MET A 28 -8.87 1.59 2.53
C MET A 28 -8.77 0.69 3.75
N GLN A 29 -9.31 -0.55 3.67
CA GLN A 29 -9.20 -1.54 4.74
C GLN A 29 -7.75 -1.95 4.99
N THR A 30 -6.96 -2.16 3.92
CA THR A 30 -5.54 -2.47 4.02
C THR A 30 -4.82 -1.39 4.83
N ARG A 31 -4.99 -0.11 4.46
CA ARG A 31 -4.41 1.01 5.20
C ARG A 31 -4.75 0.98 6.69
N THR A 32 -6.05 0.87 7.02
CA THR A 32 -6.49 0.85 8.43
C THR A 32 -5.92 -0.34 9.18
N ILE A 33 -5.92 -1.53 8.59
CA ILE A 33 -5.45 -2.76 9.23
C ILE A 33 -3.93 -2.71 9.42
N THR A 34 -3.17 -2.28 8.43
CA THR A 34 -1.70 -2.26 8.50
C THR A 34 -1.21 -1.22 9.49
N LEU A 35 -1.79 0.00 9.51
CA LEU A 35 -1.41 1.03 10.47
C LEU A 35 -1.66 0.59 11.93
N ALA A 36 -2.72 -0.18 12.17
CA ALA A 36 -3.02 -0.73 13.49
C ALA A 36 -2.16 -1.98 13.85
N ASN A 37 -1.42 -2.57 12.91
CA ASN A 37 -0.73 -3.86 13.08
C ASN A 37 0.65 -3.86 12.42
N LEU A 38 1.46 -2.82 12.68
CA LEU A 38 2.81 -2.72 12.11
C LEU A 38 3.75 -3.84 12.56
N ASP A 39 3.46 -4.53 13.66
CA ASP A 39 4.18 -5.72 14.11
C ASP A 39 3.84 -6.98 13.29
N LYS A 40 2.86 -6.92 12.38
CA LYS A 40 2.46 -8.04 11.53
C LYS A 40 2.82 -7.85 10.06
N PHE A 41 2.80 -6.61 9.56
CA PHE A 41 2.99 -6.32 8.14
C PHE A 41 4.12 -5.33 7.92
N SER A 42 5.03 -5.65 7.02
CA SER A 42 6.13 -4.77 6.62
C SER A 42 5.94 -4.17 5.22
N HIS A 43 5.04 -4.72 4.40
CA HIS A 43 4.78 -4.26 3.04
C HIS A 43 3.29 -3.95 2.85
N ILE A 44 2.99 -2.75 2.36
CA ILE A 44 1.62 -2.23 2.24
C ILE A 44 1.34 -1.89 0.77
N GLY A 45 0.28 -2.47 0.19
CA GLY A 45 -0.15 -2.21 -1.19
C GLY A 45 -1.56 -1.61 -1.27
N ILE A 46 -1.70 -0.39 -1.79
CA ILE A 46 -2.98 0.30 -1.93
C ILE A 46 -3.28 0.52 -3.42
N PHE A 47 -4.29 -0.18 -3.95
CA PHE A 47 -4.67 -0.09 -5.37
C PHE A 47 -5.98 0.69 -5.52
N SER A 48 -5.94 1.90 -6.08
CA SER A 48 -7.10 2.78 -6.28
C SER A 48 -7.94 3.01 -5.01
N GLY A 49 -7.31 3.01 -3.83
CA GLY A 49 -7.99 2.86 -2.53
C GLY A 49 -7.56 3.86 -1.45
N GLY A 50 -6.90 4.95 -1.83
CA GLY A 50 -6.30 5.93 -0.93
C GLY A 50 -4.78 5.92 -1.03
N THR A 51 -4.12 6.48 -0.02
CA THR A 51 -2.66 6.48 0.13
C THR A 51 -2.28 6.54 1.61
N ILE A 52 -0.98 6.41 1.91
CA ILE A 52 -0.43 6.68 3.24
C ILE A 52 0.11 8.12 3.22
N SER A 53 -0.36 8.97 4.15
CA SER A 53 0.11 10.35 4.27
C SER A 53 1.23 10.47 5.32
N MET A 54 1.91 11.62 5.36
CA MET A 54 2.84 11.91 6.45
C MET A 54 2.13 12.03 7.81
N ASP A 55 0.86 12.43 7.86
CA ASP A 55 0.09 12.42 9.10
C ASP A 55 -0.11 10.99 9.61
N ASP A 56 -0.35 10.02 8.72
CA ASP A 56 -0.42 8.60 9.11
C ASP A 56 0.90 8.14 9.72
N VAL A 57 2.02 8.48 9.08
CA VAL A 57 3.36 8.14 9.56
C VAL A 57 3.63 8.78 10.92
N ASN A 58 3.36 10.08 11.07
CA ASN A 58 3.64 10.82 12.29
C ASN A 58 2.75 10.38 13.47
N ASN A 59 1.53 9.92 13.19
CA ASN A 59 0.60 9.40 14.21
C ASN A 59 0.77 7.90 14.48
N THR A 60 1.64 7.20 13.75
CA THR A 60 1.86 5.76 13.92
C THR A 60 3.29 5.48 14.35
N GLU A 61 3.47 5.20 15.64
CA GLU A 61 4.79 4.98 16.24
C GLU A 61 5.55 3.81 15.58
N GLY A 62 6.81 4.08 15.21
CA GLY A 62 7.70 3.09 14.60
C GLY A 62 7.37 2.75 13.15
N PHE A 63 6.52 3.53 12.46
CA PHE A 63 6.20 3.30 11.04
C PHE A 63 7.46 3.22 10.18
N LYS A 64 8.36 4.20 10.32
CA LYS A 64 9.59 4.27 9.51
C LYS A 64 10.51 3.07 9.70
N ASP A 65 10.57 2.52 10.91
CA ASP A 65 11.46 1.40 11.24
C ASP A 65 10.85 0.05 10.86
N LYS A 66 9.52 -0.06 10.90
CA LYS A 66 8.79 -1.33 10.73
C LYS A 66 8.31 -1.55 9.29
N VAL A 67 8.04 -0.48 8.53
CA VAL A 67 7.51 -0.58 7.16
C VAL A 67 8.65 -0.52 6.15
N LYS A 68 8.81 -1.59 5.38
CA LYS A 68 9.83 -1.75 4.33
C LYS A 68 9.38 -1.25 2.96
N LEU A 69 8.08 -1.23 2.70
CA LEU A 69 7.52 -0.80 1.42
C LEU A 69 6.10 -0.24 1.56
N VAL A 70 5.87 0.94 0.98
CA VAL A 70 4.53 1.46 0.68
C VAL A 70 4.35 1.56 -0.83
N PHE A 71 3.44 0.77 -1.40
CA PHE A 71 3.10 0.82 -2.81
C PHE A 71 1.70 1.39 -2.99
N VAL A 72 1.56 2.40 -3.84
CA VAL A 72 0.28 3.01 -4.18
C VAL A 72 0.12 3.02 -5.69
N SER A 73 -1.07 2.70 -6.19
CA SER A 73 -1.32 2.71 -7.63
C SER A 73 -2.73 3.09 -8.00
N TYR A 74 -2.91 3.65 -9.19
CA TYR A 74 -4.20 4.09 -9.74
C TYR A 74 -4.23 3.91 -11.26
N GLY A 75 -5.42 3.82 -11.84
CA GLY A 75 -5.61 3.99 -13.28
C GLY A 75 -5.48 5.47 -13.65
N SER A 76 -4.87 5.80 -14.80
CA SER A 76 -4.63 7.21 -15.18
C SER A 76 -5.93 8.04 -15.30
N ARG A 77 -7.07 7.40 -15.59
CA ARG A 77 -8.39 8.07 -15.64
C ARG A 77 -9.03 8.31 -14.27
N GLU A 78 -8.40 7.85 -13.20
CA GLU A 78 -8.84 8.11 -11.81
C GLU A 78 -8.17 9.35 -11.22
N ILE A 79 -6.98 9.68 -11.72
CA ILE A 79 -6.13 10.76 -11.24
C ILE A 79 -6.64 12.08 -11.83
N GLY A 80 -6.82 13.10 -10.99
CA GLY A 80 -7.30 14.43 -11.41
C GLY A 80 -8.83 14.62 -11.45
N GLY A 81 -9.64 13.57 -11.24
CA GLY A 81 -11.10 13.70 -11.02
C GLY A 81 -11.49 13.73 -9.53
N SER A 82 -12.79 13.83 -9.20
CA SER A 82 -13.30 13.76 -7.80
C SER A 82 -12.93 12.49 -7.03
N ARG A 83 -12.33 11.50 -7.68
CA ARG A 83 -11.80 10.26 -7.08
C ARG A 83 -10.29 10.29 -6.82
N GLY A 84 -9.53 11.11 -7.53
CA GLY A 84 -8.06 11.23 -7.43
C GLY A 84 -7.56 11.90 -6.14
N GLY A 85 -8.49 12.33 -5.29
CA GLY A 85 -8.23 12.90 -3.98
C GLY A 85 -9.50 12.91 -3.16
N ARG A 86 -10.14 11.73 -2.96
CA ARG A 86 -11.22 11.63 -1.95
C ARG A 86 -10.64 12.12 -0.63
N GLY A 87 -10.98 13.36 -0.24
CA GLY A 87 -10.39 14.16 0.84
C GLY A 87 -10.59 13.64 2.26
N GLY A 88 -10.64 12.32 2.44
CA GLY A 88 -10.59 11.63 3.73
C GLY A 88 -9.71 10.36 3.73
N PHE A 89 -9.07 10.01 2.61
CA PHE A 89 -8.29 8.76 2.46
C PHE A 89 -6.86 8.97 1.95
N GLY A 90 -6.20 10.05 2.40
CA GLY A 90 -4.74 10.23 2.27
C GLY A 90 -4.26 11.34 1.34
N GLY A 91 -5.13 12.11 0.67
CA GLY A 91 -4.71 13.22 -0.19
C GLY A 91 -4.38 12.80 -1.63
N ASN A 92 -3.57 13.59 -2.33
CA ASN A 92 -3.11 13.28 -3.69
C ASN A 92 -2.07 12.13 -3.62
N PRO A 93 -2.35 10.96 -4.22
CA PRO A 93 -1.47 9.79 -4.13
C PRO A 93 -0.02 10.05 -4.55
N SER A 94 0.21 10.86 -5.59
CA SER A 94 1.55 11.16 -6.08
C SER A 94 2.32 12.03 -5.09
N GLU A 95 1.68 13.05 -4.54
CA GLU A 95 2.29 13.96 -3.56
C GLU A 95 2.60 13.23 -2.25
N SER A 96 1.68 12.39 -1.77
CA SER A 96 1.88 11.63 -0.54
C SER A 96 3.02 10.64 -0.68
N VAL A 97 3.10 9.89 -1.78
CA VAL A 97 4.21 8.94 -2.00
C VAL A 97 5.54 9.69 -2.07
N GLU A 98 5.59 10.84 -2.72
CA GLU A 98 6.80 11.66 -2.79
C GLU A 98 7.22 12.19 -1.41
N ALA A 99 6.27 12.65 -0.60
CA ALA A 99 6.54 13.07 0.78
C ALA A 99 7.09 11.90 1.63
N LEU A 100 6.57 10.68 1.45
CA LEU A 100 7.11 9.49 2.12
C LEU A 100 8.56 9.21 1.70
N LYS A 101 8.89 9.32 0.39
CA LYS A 101 10.27 9.15 -0.09
C LYS A 101 11.21 10.16 0.55
N GLN A 102 10.82 11.43 0.57
CA GLN A 102 11.60 12.51 1.19
C GLN A 102 11.82 12.28 2.70
N ALA A 103 10.86 11.62 3.36
CA ALA A 103 10.96 11.24 4.76
C ALA A 103 11.83 9.98 5.01
N GLY A 104 12.43 9.40 3.97
CA GLY A 104 13.28 8.21 4.03
C GLY A 104 12.53 6.88 3.96
N ILE A 105 11.23 6.90 3.65
CA ILE A 105 10.41 5.69 3.54
C ILE A 105 10.49 5.18 2.10
N ASN A 106 10.77 3.89 1.92
CA ASN A 106 10.72 3.27 0.61
C ASN A 106 9.26 3.20 0.12
N SER A 107 8.91 4.06 -0.83
CA SER A 107 7.56 4.16 -1.38
C SER A 107 7.56 4.22 -2.91
N VAL A 108 6.53 3.65 -3.52
CA VAL A 108 6.39 3.53 -4.98
C VAL A 108 5.00 3.98 -5.40
N PHE A 109 4.94 4.82 -6.44
CA PHE A 109 3.69 5.22 -7.08
C PHE A 109 3.65 4.69 -8.51
N TYR A 110 2.61 3.94 -8.85
CA TYR A 110 2.41 3.38 -10.18
C TYR A 110 1.09 3.85 -10.79
N VAL A 111 1.15 4.30 -12.05
CA VAL A 111 -0.04 4.67 -12.82
C VAL A 111 -0.25 3.64 -13.94
N SER A 112 -1.42 3.01 -13.94
CA SER A 112 -1.85 2.15 -15.04
C SER A 112 -2.44 3.00 -16.16
N GLU A 113 -1.66 3.17 -17.22
CA GLU A 113 -2.06 4.02 -18.34
C GLU A 113 -3.29 3.50 -19.08
N ASN A 114 -4.14 4.45 -19.49
CA ASN A 114 -5.38 4.25 -20.24
C ASN A 114 -6.41 3.34 -19.56
N THR A 115 -6.43 3.34 -18.23
CA THR A 115 -7.37 2.54 -17.42
C THR A 115 -8.04 3.40 -16.35
N ALA A 116 -9.21 2.96 -15.88
CA ALA A 116 -9.99 3.62 -14.84
C ALA A 116 -10.05 2.78 -13.55
N HIS A 117 -11.11 2.93 -12.76
CA HIS A 117 -11.34 2.14 -11.54
C HIS A 117 -11.87 0.74 -11.88
N GLU A 118 -11.01 -0.10 -12.44
CA GLU A 118 -11.39 -1.38 -13.06
C GLU A 118 -10.32 -2.46 -12.91
N TRP A 119 -10.70 -3.70 -13.24
CA TRP A 119 -9.83 -4.87 -13.04
C TRP A 119 -8.49 -4.80 -13.76
N GLN A 120 -8.43 -4.18 -14.94
CA GLN A 120 -7.16 -4.11 -15.68
C GLN A 120 -6.13 -3.24 -14.94
N THR A 121 -6.57 -2.18 -14.25
CA THR A 121 -5.73 -1.39 -13.34
C THR A 121 -5.14 -2.29 -12.28
N TRP A 122 -5.99 -3.02 -11.55
CA TRP A 122 -5.53 -3.81 -10.40
C TRP A 122 -4.67 -5.02 -10.79
N ARG A 123 -4.90 -5.62 -11.96
CA ARG A 123 -4.01 -6.66 -12.52
C ARG A 123 -2.60 -6.11 -12.74
N ARG A 124 -2.50 -4.92 -13.35
CA ARG A 124 -1.22 -4.25 -13.58
C ARG A 124 -0.58 -3.78 -12.28
N SER A 125 -1.36 -3.25 -11.35
CA SER A 125 -0.89 -2.89 -10.00
C SER A 125 -0.25 -4.08 -9.30
N LEU A 126 -0.92 -5.24 -9.28
CA LEU A 126 -0.38 -6.46 -8.67
C LEU A 126 0.89 -6.93 -9.39
N HIS A 127 0.92 -6.87 -10.72
CA HIS A 127 2.10 -7.22 -11.51
C HIS A 127 3.32 -6.34 -11.17
N GLN A 128 3.11 -5.05 -10.89
CA GLN A 128 4.19 -4.14 -10.48
C GLN A 128 4.56 -4.29 -9.00
N PHE A 129 3.59 -4.60 -8.14
CA PHE A 129 3.79 -4.72 -6.70
C PHE A 129 4.49 -6.02 -6.29
N ALA A 130 4.06 -7.16 -6.84
CA ALA A 130 4.52 -8.48 -6.38
C ALA A 130 6.06 -8.68 -6.47
N PRO A 131 6.76 -8.22 -7.53
CA PRO A 131 8.22 -8.35 -7.61
C PRO A 131 9.00 -7.54 -6.57
N LEU A 132 8.36 -6.57 -5.92
CA LEU A 132 8.98 -5.72 -4.89
C LEU A 132 8.89 -6.32 -3.48
N LEU A 133 8.18 -7.44 -3.32
CA LEU A 133 7.96 -8.07 -2.03
C LEU A 133 9.13 -8.97 -1.65
N PHE A 134 9.52 -8.88 -0.38
CA PHE A 134 10.47 -9.82 0.26
C PHE A 134 11.84 -9.87 -0.44
N THR A 135 12.25 -8.76 -1.04
CA THR A 135 13.57 -8.61 -1.65
C THR A 135 14.61 -8.19 -0.59
N ASN A 136 15.86 -8.60 -0.78
CA ASN A 136 16.99 -8.19 0.05
C ASN A 136 17.52 -6.84 -0.43
N ASN A 137 16.79 -5.75 -0.15
CA ASN A 137 17.30 -4.38 -0.34
C ASN A 137 17.73 -3.80 1.00
#